data_AF-A0A7W0WQA3-F1
#
_entry.id   AF-A0A7W0WQA3-F1
#
_cell.length_a   1.000
_cell.length_b   1.000
_cell.length_c   1.000
_cell.angle_alpha   90.00
_cell.angle_beta   90.00
_cell.angle_gamma   90.00
#
_symmetry.space_group_name_H-M   'P 1'
#
loop_
_entity.id
_entity.type
_entity.pdbx_description
1 polymer ?
#
loop_
_entity_poly.entity_id
_entity_poly.type
_entity_poly.pdbx_seq_one_letter_code
_entity_poly.pdbx_strand_id
1 'polypeptide(L)'
;MVTVAEQTMGDGHAVTAELRVSPAAYIYGVATNTLHNVHVDTIDGHVVSSAAAGSTTTSACPDSISISQAITIAEAQVPGGSVIAAIPDDDVACAREIQVLSPELLWEVKVGGAGEVLEVEESDEGGAED
;
A
#
# COMPACT_ATOMS: atom_id res chain seq x y z
N MET A 1 -3.39 21.47 -9.34
CA MET A 1 -3.21 22.31 -10.54
C MET A 1 -4.19 21.79 -11.59
N VAL A 2 -4.87 22.66 -12.36
CA VAL A 2 -5.80 22.23 -13.43
C VAL A 2 -5.10 22.48 -14.76
N THR A 3 -4.85 21.42 -15.52
CA THR A 3 -4.37 21.53 -16.90
C THR A 3 -5.59 21.44 -17.82
N VAL A 4 -5.76 22.46 -18.66
CA VAL A 4 -6.86 22.54 -19.62
C VAL A 4 -6.29 22.26 -21.01
N ALA A 5 -6.84 21.26 -21.69
CA ALA A 5 -6.58 21.03 -23.11
C ALA A 5 -7.83 21.42 -23.90
N GLU A 6 -7.62 22.20 -24.95
CA GLU A 6 -8.68 22.61 -25.88
C GLU A 6 -8.35 22.08 -27.27
N GLN A 7 -9.33 21.46 -27.91
CA GLN A 7 -9.24 21.07 -29.31
C GLN A 7 -10.48 21.55 -30.06
N THR A 8 -10.25 22.19 -31.20
CA THR A 8 -11.30 22.56 -32.15
C THR A 8 -11.54 21.40 -33.11
N MET A 9 -12.77 20.92 -33.18
CA MET A 9 -13.20 19.90 -34.13
C MET A 9 -13.45 20.52 -35.51
N GLY A 10 -13.41 19.70 -36.56
CA GLY A 10 -13.55 20.16 -37.95
C GLY A 10 -14.91 20.78 -38.30
N ASP A 11 -15.91 20.66 -37.41
CA ASP A 11 -17.24 21.23 -37.52
C ASP A 11 -17.41 22.56 -36.75
N GLY A 12 -16.32 23.08 -36.16
CA GLY A 12 -16.33 24.36 -35.44
C GLY A 12 -16.76 24.26 -33.97
N HIS A 13 -17.00 23.05 -33.45
CA HIS A 13 -17.19 22.84 -32.02
C HIS A 13 -15.84 22.77 -31.30
N ALA A 14 -15.72 23.49 -30.18
CA ALA A 14 -14.59 23.35 -29.26
C ALA A 14 -15.00 22.40 -28.13
N VAL A 15 -14.11 21.45 -27.80
CA VAL A 15 -14.24 20.61 -26.60
C VAL A 15 -13.10 20.93 -25.66
N THR A 16 -13.46 21.25 -24.42
CA THR A 16 -12.55 21.52 -23.32
C THR A 16 -12.54 20.32 -22.39
N ALA A 17 -11.37 19.80 -22.05
CA ALA A 17 -11.20 18.75 -21.05
C ALA A 17 -10.43 19.31 -19.85
N GLU A 18 -10.99 19.12 -18.65
CA GLU A 18 -10.30 19.41 -17.38
C GLU A 18 -9.63 18.13 -16.88
N LEU A 19 -8.29 18.11 -16.85
CA LEU A 19 -7.58 17.09 -16.09
C LEU A 19 -7.55 17.50 -14.62
N ARG A 20 -8.32 16.79 -13.78
CA ARG A 20 -8.28 16.93 -12.33
C ARG A 20 -7.26 15.95 -11.75
N VAL A 21 -6.04 16.41 -11.54
CA VAL A 21 -5.01 15.65 -10.82
C VAL A 21 -5.11 16.02 -9.34
N SER A 22 -5.39 15.03 -8.48
CA SER A 22 -5.21 15.20 -7.04
C SER A 22 -3.76 15.58 -6.78
N PRO A 23 -3.45 16.64 -6.02
CA PRO A 23 -2.07 17.15 -5.89
C PRO A 23 -1.09 16.13 -5.31
N ALA A 24 -1.63 15.11 -4.62
CA ALA A 24 -0.88 14.14 -3.85
C ALA A 24 -1.36 12.72 -4.13
N ALA A 25 -0.39 11.80 -4.26
CA ALA A 25 -0.63 10.37 -4.20
C ALA A 25 0.15 9.77 -3.03
N TYR A 26 -0.52 8.91 -2.26
CA TYR A 26 0.13 8.05 -1.28
C TYR A 26 0.48 6.73 -1.95
N ILE A 27 1.75 6.35 -1.88
CA ILE A 27 2.29 5.12 -2.45
C ILE A 27 3.03 4.39 -1.33
N TYR A 28 2.87 3.07 -1.25
CA TYR A 28 3.64 2.25 -0.34
C TYR A 28 4.86 1.67 -1.06
N GLY A 29 6.04 1.86 -0.48
CA GLY A 29 7.31 1.41 -1.06
C GLY A 29 8.20 0.76 -0.03
N VAL A 30 9.04 -0.18 -0.45
CA VAL A 30 9.97 -0.87 0.46
C VAL A 30 11.39 -0.33 0.27
N ALA A 31 12.00 0.16 1.34
CA ALA A 31 13.40 0.55 1.38
C ALA A 31 14.08 -0.11 2.58
N THR A 32 15.25 -0.70 2.39
CA THR A 32 16.02 -1.35 3.48
C THR A 32 15.18 -2.30 4.35
N ASN A 33 14.30 -3.10 3.72
CA ASN A 33 13.39 -4.05 4.40
C ASN A 33 12.39 -3.39 5.39
N THR A 34 12.10 -2.11 5.19
CA THR A 34 11.08 -1.32 5.91
C THR A 34 10.02 -0.90 4.90
N LEU A 35 8.75 -1.03 5.27
CA LEU A 35 7.66 -0.46 4.47
C LEU A 35 7.60 1.03 4.76
N HIS A 36 7.49 1.84 3.72
CA HIS A 36 7.33 3.27 3.82
C HIS A 36 6.02 3.68 3.17
N ASN A 37 5.25 4.51 3.88
CA ASN A 37 4.26 5.36 3.26
C ASN A 37 4.99 6.56 2.63
N VAL A 38 4.94 6.65 1.31
CA VAL A 38 5.61 7.66 0.50
C VAL A 38 4.55 8.58 -0.10
N HIS A 39 4.65 9.85 0.24
CA HIS A 39 3.82 10.90 -0.32
C HIS A 39 4.55 11.52 -1.51
N VAL A 40 3.93 11.44 -2.69
CA VAL A 40 4.50 11.94 -3.95
C VAL A 40 3.66 13.10 -4.47
N ASP A 41 4.33 14.18 -4.87
CA ASP A 41 3.72 15.26 -5.64
C ASP A 41 3.42 14.73 -7.04
N THR A 42 2.15 14.71 -7.41
CA THR A 42 1.69 14.15 -8.68
C THR A 42 1.98 15.04 -9.89
N ILE A 43 2.41 16.30 -9.67
CA ILE A 43 2.67 17.27 -10.73
C ILE A 43 4.03 17.01 -11.36
N ASP A 44 5.06 16.72 -10.56
CA ASP A 44 6.44 16.55 -11.02
C ASP A 44 7.10 15.24 -10.55
N GLY A 45 6.40 14.45 -9.73
CA GLY A 45 6.83 13.11 -9.30
C GLY A 45 7.86 13.11 -8.17
N HIS A 46 8.12 14.23 -7.50
CA HIS A 46 9.07 14.23 -6.37
C HIS A 46 8.43 13.72 -5.07
N VAL A 47 9.25 13.10 -4.22
CA VAL A 47 8.82 12.66 -2.89
C VAL A 47 8.71 13.87 -1.96
N VAL A 48 7.50 14.14 -1.46
CA VAL A 48 7.18 15.22 -0.52
C VAL A 48 7.52 14.79 0.90
N SER A 49 7.21 13.53 1.26
CA SER A 49 7.53 12.95 2.56
C SER A 49 7.58 11.43 2.50
N SER A 50 8.32 10.81 3.42
CA SER A 50 8.31 9.36 3.62
C SER A 50 8.26 9.07 5.12
N ALA A 51 7.35 8.18 5.53
CA ALA A 51 7.22 7.70 6.90
C ALA A 51 7.29 6.17 6.90
N ALA A 52 7.98 5.58 7.88
CA ALA A 52 7.95 4.14 8.05
C ALA A 52 6.53 3.69 8.44
N ALA A 53 6.00 2.71 7.72
CA ALA A 53 4.68 2.10 7.89
C ALA A 53 4.79 0.59 8.20
N GLY A 54 6.00 0.09 8.48
CA GLY A 54 6.24 -1.31 8.81
C GLY A 54 7.71 -1.58 9.10
N SER A 55 8.01 -2.41 10.11
CA SER A 55 9.37 -2.62 10.61
C SER A 55 10.11 -3.78 9.91
N THR A 56 11.44 -3.64 9.88
CA THR A 56 12.37 -4.75 9.65
C THR A 56 12.11 -5.90 10.62
N THR A 57 12.40 -7.11 10.15
CA THR A 57 12.44 -8.34 10.94
C THR A 57 13.03 -8.08 12.32
N THR A 58 12.42 -8.63 13.36
CA THR A 58 13.06 -8.66 14.67
C THR A 58 14.39 -9.40 14.52
N SER A 59 15.45 -8.92 15.17
CA SER A 59 16.79 -9.56 15.12
C SER A 59 16.80 -11.06 15.47
N ALA A 60 15.68 -11.57 16.01
CA ALA A 60 15.41 -12.96 16.29
C ALA A 60 15.16 -13.85 15.05
N CYS A 61 14.92 -13.27 13.87
CA CYS A 61 14.52 -14.00 12.67
C CYS A 61 15.39 -13.63 11.45
N PRO A 62 16.69 -14.00 11.44
CA PRO A 62 17.62 -13.61 10.35
C PRO A 62 17.29 -14.27 9.00
N ASP A 63 16.68 -15.47 9.02
CA ASP A 63 16.34 -16.24 7.81
C ASP A 63 14.86 -16.11 7.41
N SER A 64 14.08 -15.26 8.08
CA SER A 64 12.68 -15.07 7.69
C SER A 64 12.55 -14.35 6.35
N ILE A 65 11.46 -14.62 5.65
CA ILE A 65 11.06 -13.98 4.40
C ILE A 65 11.23 -12.45 4.45
N SER A 66 11.70 -11.88 3.33
CA SER A 66 11.81 -10.43 3.20
C SER A 66 10.43 -9.76 3.23
N ILE A 67 10.35 -8.53 3.73
CA ILE A 67 9.08 -7.78 3.79
C ILE A 67 8.48 -7.63 2.38
N SER A 68 9.31 -7.42 1.36
CA SER A 68 8.87 -7.29 -0.03
C SER A 68 8.19 -8.57 -0.54
N GLN A 69 8.74 -9.74 -0.21
CA GLN A 69 8.14 -11.00 -0.63
C GLN A 69 6.85 -11.27 0.14
N ALA A 70 6.81 -10.98 1.44
CA ALA A 70 5.61 -11.13 2.25
C ALA A 70 4.48 -10.21 1.74
N ILE A 71 4.79 -8.96 1.38
CA ILE A 71 3.86 -8.02 0.73
C ILE A 71 3.31 -8.61 -0.58
N THR A 72 4.18 -9.13 -1.45
CA THR A 72 3.73 -9.76 -2.71
C THR A 72 2.79 -10.94 -2.45
N ILE A 73 3.05 -11.75 -1.42
CA ILE A 73 2.18 -12.87 -1.05
C ILE A 73 0.81 -12.36 -0.56
N ALA A 74 0.80 -11.31 0.28
CA ALA A 74 -0.43 -10.73 0.81
C ALA A 74 -1.30 -10.06 -0.26
N GLU A 75 -0.71 -9.28 -1.16
CA GLU A 75 -1.43 -8.68 -2.30
C GLU A 75 -2.03 -9.74 -3.23
N ALA A 76 -1.39 -10.90 -3.35
CA ALA A 76 -1.93 -12.02 -4.10
C ALA A 76 -3.16 -12.68 -3.43
N GLN A 77 -3.32 -12.54 -2.11
CA GLN A 77 -4.51 -13.04 -1.39
C GLN A 77 -5.71 -12.10 -1.48
N VAL A 78 -5.48 -10.79 -1.71
CA VAL A 78 -6.53 -9.76 -1.75
C VAL A 78 -6.50 -9.06 -3.12
N PRO A 79 -7.17 -9.61 -4.14
CA PRO A 79 -7.14 -9.05 -5.50
C PRO A 79 -7.63 -7.61 -5.55
N GLY A 80 -6.80 -6.72 -6.10
CA GLY A 80 -7.09 -5.28 -6.16
C GLY A 80 -6.90 -4.53 -4.84
N GLY A 81 -6.37 -5.21 -3.82
CA GLY A 81 -5.92 -4.59 -2.58
C GLY A 81 -4.53 -3.97 -2.72
N SER A 82 -4.18 -3.10 -1.78
CA SER A 82 -2.85 -2.50 -1.65
C SER A 82 -2.41 -2.58 -0.19
N VAL A 83 -1.17 -3.03 0.04
CA VAL A 83 -0.64 -3.08 1.40
C VAL A 83 -0.47 -1.67 1.96
N ILE A 84 -0.95 -1.45 3.18
CA ILE A 84 -0.84 -0.18 3.91
C ILE A 84 0.01 -0.27 5.18
N ALA A 85 0.16 -1.47 5.74
CA ALA A 85 1.03 -1.74 6.88
C ALA A 85 1.60 -3.16 6.81
N ALA A 86 2.79 -3.36 7.36
CA ALA A 86 3.41 -4.68 7.48
C ALA A 86 4.28 -4.73 8.73
N ILE A 87 3.81 -5.43 9.76
CA ILE A 87 4.44 -5.47 11.09
C ILE A 87 4.82 -6.91 11.47
N PRO A 88 5.74 -7.10 12.44
CA PRO A 88 5.93 -8.42 13.03
C PRO A 88 4.64 -8.89 13.70
N ASP A 89 4.32 -10.16 13.53
CA ASP A 89 3.26 -10.82 14.28
C ASP A 89 3.66 -10.97 15.76
N ASP A 90 2.72 -10.79 16.68
CA ASP A 90 2.95 -10.90 18.12
C ASP A 90 2.69 -12.31 18.67
N ASP A 91 1.89 -13.12 17.97
CA ASP A 91 1.53 -14.49 18.35
C ASP A 91 2.43 -15.58 17.73
N VAL A 92 2.82 -15.39 16.46
CA VAL A 92 3.57 -16.36 15.67
C VAL A 92 4.96 -15.81 15.39
N ALA A 93 5.95 -16.40 16.05
CA ALA A 93 7.35 -16.03 15.88
C ALA A 93 7.76 -16.05 14.40
N CYS A 94 8.43 -14.97 13.97
CA CYS A 94 8.90 -14.76 12.60
C CYS A 94 7.81 -14.64 11.52
N ALA A 95 6.53 -14.65 11.89
CA ALA A 95 5.47 -14.27 10.98
C ALA A 95 5.33 -12.74 10.90
N ARG A 96 4.57 -12.31 9.91
CA ARG A 96 4.19 -10.92 9.69
C ARG A 96 2.70 -10.81 9.54
N GLU A 97 2.17 -9.79 10.16
CA GLU A 97 0.82 -9.31 9.92
C GLU A 97 0.87 -8.20 8.87
N ILE A 98 0.09 -8.34 7.82
CA ILE A 98 0.07 -7.42 6.68
C ILE A 98 -1.34 -6.91 6.48
N GLN A 99 -1.51 -5.61 6.64
CA GLN A 99 -2.78 -4.92 6.43
C GLN A 99 -2.90 -4.53 4.95
N VAL A 100 -3.92 -5.05 4.27
CA VAL A 100 -4.21 -4.83 2.85
C VAL A 100 -5.55 -4.12 2.70
N LEU A 101 -5.53 -2.91 2.16
CA LEU A 101 -6.73 -2.15 1.85
C LEU A 101 -7.23 -2.52 0.45
N SER A 102 -8.38 -3.17 0.38
CA SER A 102 -9.21 -3.28 -0.83
C SER A 102 -10.32 -2.20 -0.76
N PRO A 103 -10.99 -1.84 -1.86
CA PRO A 103 -11.71 -0.55 -2.00
C PRO A 103 -12.53 -0.06 -0.81
N GLU A 104 -13.13 -0.95 -0.02
CA GLU A 104 -13.88 -0.60 1.20
C GLU A 104 -13.58 -1.51 2.40
N LEU A 105 -12.66 -2.48 2.26
CA LEU A 105 -12.38 -3.49 3.29
C LEU A 105 -10.89 -3.49 3.62
N LEU A 106 -10.60 -3.45 4.91
CA LEU A 106 -9.28 -3.73 5.44
C LEU A 106 -9.16 -5.22 5.70
N TRP A 107 -8.13 -5.83 5.13
CA TRP A 107 -7.82 -7.24 5.30
C TRP A 107 -6.52 -7.38 6.07
N GLU A 108 -6.48 -8.37 6.94
CA GLU A 108 -5.26 -8.86 7.55
C GLU A 108 -4.80 -10.14 6.86
N VAL A 109 -3.52 -10.19 6.49
CA VAL A 109 -2.88 -11.40 5.97
C VAL A 109 -1.66 -11.73 6.81
N LYS A 110 -1.71 -12.89 7.47
CA LYS A 110 -0.59 -13.41 8.26
C LYS A 110 0.30 -14.28 7.37
N VAL A 111 1.55 -13.86 7.17
CA VAL A 111 2.55 -14.58 6.36
C VAL A 111 3.65 -15.11 7.26
N GLY A 112 3.85 -16.43 7.22
CA GLY A 112 4.87 -17.11 8.00
C GLY A 112 6.29 -16.85 7.49
N GLY A 113 7.28 -17.21 8.30
CA GLY A 113 8.69 -16.92 8.05
C GLY A 113 9.26 -17.57 6.78
N ALA A 114 8.64 -18.63 6.25
CA ALA A 114 9.04 -19.26 4.99
C ALA A 114 8.18 -18.83 3.79
N GLY A 115 7.21 -17.91 3.99
CA GLY A 115 6.31 -17.40 2.95
C GLY A 115 5.01 -18.16 2.79
N GLU A 116 4.69 -19.07 3.71
CA GLU A 116 3.37 -19.68 3.81
C GLU A 116 2.33 -18.66 4.28
N VAL A 117 1.12 -18.72 3.72
CA VAL A 117 -0.02 -17.97 4.25
C VAL A 117 -0.58 -18.75 5.43
N LEU A 118 -0.57 -18.12 6.60
CA LEU A 118 -1.07 -18.70 7.83
C LEU A 118 -2.56 -18.35 8.03
N GLU A 119 -2.94 -17.12 7.67
CA GLU A 119 -4.26 -16.58 7.90
C GLU A 119 -4.60 -15.46 6.89
N VAL A 120 -5.89 -15.34 6.57
CA VAL A 120 -6.46 -14.25 5.76
C VAL A 120 -7.83 -13.94 6.34
N GLU A 121 -8.02 -12.72 6.85
CA GLU A 121 -9.28 -12.30 7.45
C GLU A 121 -9.58 -10.82 7.21
N GLU A 122 -10.84 -10.44 7.38
CA GLU A 122 -11.22 -9.03 7.43
C GLU A 122 -10.73 -8.46 8.76
N SER A 123 -9.96 -7.37 8.73
CA SER A 123 -9.41 -6.75 9.93
C SER A 123 -10.54 -6.19 10.79
N ASP A 124 -10.60 -6.62 12.04
CA ASP A 124 -11.59 -6.20 13.03
C ASP A 124 -11.19 -4.91 13.78
N GLU A 125 -10.02 -4.33 13.48
CA GLU A 125 -9.55 -3.04 14.01
C GLU A 125 -10.40 -1.81 13.58
N GLY A 126 -11.55 -2.04 12.92
CA GLY A 126 -12.63 -1.06 12.75
C GLY A 126 -13.62 -1.00 13.92
N GLY A 127 -13.45 -1.82 14.96
CA GLY A 127 -14.30 -1.83 16.16
C GLY A 127 -14.09 -0.59 17.02
N ALA A 128 -14.92 0.44 16.82
CA ALA A 128 -15.16 1.40 17.88
C ALA A 128 -15.68 0.63 19.11
N GLU A 129 -14.90 0.61 20.20
CA GLU A 129 -15.43 0.27 21.51
C GLU A 129 -16.53 1.31 21.85
N ASP A 130 -17.77 0.85 21.96
CA ASP A 130 -18.93 1.63 22.45
C ASP A 130 -18.78 2.03 23.93
#